data_AF-A0A6H9S2U6-F1
#
_entry.id   AF-A0A6H9S2U6-F1
#
_cell.length_a   1.000
_cell.length_b   1.000
_cell.length_c   1.000
_cell.angle_alpha   90.00
_cell.angle_beta   90.00
_cell.angle_gamma   90.00
#
_symmetry.space_group_name_H-M   'P 1'
#
loop_
_entity.id
_entity.type
_entity.pdbx_description
1 polymer ?
#
loop_
_entity_poly.entity_id
_entity_poly.type
_entity_poly.pdbx_seq_one_letter_code
_entity_poly.pdbx_strand_id
1 'polypeptide(L)'
;AKVNGHDVVVRQLQWGNSVLRSILAFGVKTVSSRPSLTLYTPGAPDGKVFRDVDAASGRTLESTLAQTLTATPQMTRWLISQLPLLEQAVQLASMVPASEKLTFEEKIRKVTQSAFVWARTRAQNDFATKISSPVVGGNLLQALYETQITHAMKTADMLTVTNAERDSAAAREGRRNGVM
;
A
#
# COMPACT_ATOMS: atom_id res chain seq x y z
N ALA A 1 20.29 -17.28 2.18
CA ALA A 1 21.28 -17.76 1.19
C ALA A 1 22.09 -16.57 0.68
N LYS A 2 23.35 -16.77 0.31
CA LYS A 2 24.19 -15.71 -0.26
C LYS A 2 24.22 -15.82 -1.78
N VAL A 3 24.09 -14.69 -2.48
CA VAL A 3 24.27 -14.59 -3.93
C VAL A 3 25.34 -13.51 -4.18
N ASN A 4 26.41 -13.87 -4.87
CA ASN A 4 27.58 -12.99 -5.10
C ASN A 4 28.10 -12.34 -3.81
N GLY A 5 28.15 -13.08 -2.70
CA GLY A 5 28.62 -12.58 -1.41
C GLY A 5 27.60 -11.76 -0.60
N HIS A 6 26.42 -11.47 -1.15
CA HIS A 6 25.37 -10.71 -0.47
C HIS A 6 24.28 -11.63 0.11
N ASP A 7 23.86 -11.37 1.35
CA ASP A 7 22.70 -12.05 1.93
C ASP A 7 21.42 -11.60 1.23
N VAL A 8 20.73 -12.53 0.57
CA VAL A 8 19.44 -12.28 -0.05
C VAL A 8 18.34 -12.52 0.98
N VAL A 9 17.40 -11.59 1.04
CA VAL A 9 16.26 -11.60 1.95
C VAL A 9 14.97 -11.37 1.19
N VAL A 10 13.86 -11.83 1.78
CA VAL A 10 12.51 -11.50 1.36
C VAL A 10 11.96 -10.44 2.31
N ARG A 11 11.26 -9.47 1.74
CA ARG A 11 10.60 -8.38 2.45
C ARG A 11 9.13 -8.39 2.10
N GLN A 12 8.30 -8.09 3.08
CA GLN A 12 6.90 -7.74 2.85
C GLN A 12 6.83 -6.22 2.69
N LEU A 13 6.05 -5.75 1.72
CA LEU A 13 5.79 -4.32 1.60
C LEU A 13 4.69 -3.92 2.58
N GLN A 14 4.88 -2.78 3.21
CA GLN A 14 3.94 -2.20 4.14
C GLN A 14 3.60 -0.79 3.68
N TRP A 15 2.33 -0.44 3.72
CA TRP A 15 1.81 0.90 3.45
C TRP A 15 1.13 1.40 4.72
N GLY A 16 1.77 2.35 5.39
CA GLY A 16 1.33 2.81 6.71
C GLY A 16 1.49 1.71 7.74
N ASN A 17 0.39 1.31 8.38
CA ASN A 17 0.39 0.27 9.41
C ASN A 17 -0.06 -1.10 8.88
N SER A 18 -0.22 -1.24 7.56
CA SER A 18 -0.75 -2.44 6.94
C SER A 18 0.24 -3.05 5.97
N VAL A 19 0.57 -4.32 6.21
CA VAL A 19 1.31 -5.15 5.26
C VAL A 19 0.43 -5.42 4.03
N LEU A 20 0.99 -5.23 2.84
CA LEU A 20 0.32 -5.47 1.57
C LEU A 20 0.16 -6.98 1.37
N ARG A 21 -1.07 -7.40 1.06
CA ARG A 21 -1.48 -8.81 1.12
C ARG A 21 -0.64 -9.75 0.27
N SER A 22 -0.38 -9.41 -0.99
CA SER A 22 0.25 -10.34 -1.94
C SER A 22 1.51 -9.82 -2.61
N ILE A 23 2.09 -8.72 -2.14
CA ILE A 23 3.32 -8.17 -2.72
C ILE A 23 4.52 -8.54 -1.87
N LEU A 24 5.50 -9.18 -2.51
CA LEU A 24 6.79 -9.51 -1.91
C LEU A 24 7.91 -8.77 -2.64
N ALA A 25 8.95 -8.40 -1.91
CA ALA A 25 10.16 -7.84 -2.48
C ALA A 25 11.36 -8.73 -2.12
N PHE A 26 12.13 -9.11 -3.13
CA PHE A 26 13.36 -9.88 -3.02
C PHE A 26 14.53 -8.95 -3.26
N GLY A 27 15.56 -9.04 -2.42
CA GLY A 27 16.77 -8.25 -2.62
C GLY A 27 17.82 -8.51 -1.56
N VAL A 28 18.87 -7.70 -1.56
CA VAL A 28 19.93 -7.83 -0.57
C VAL A 28 19.50 -7.28 0.79
N LYS A 29 20.00 -7.88 1.87
CA LYS A 29 19.76 -7.43 3.24
C LYS A 29 20.21 -5.98 3.44
N THR A 30 21.38 -5.66 2.92
CA THR A 30 21.99 -4.32 3.00
C THR A 30 21.78 -3.57 1.70
N VAL A 31 20.68 -2.80 1.62
CA VAL A 31 20.26 -2.12 0.39
C VAL A 31 21.32 -1.15 -0.16
N SER A 32 22.16 -0.57 0.71
CA SER A 32 23.27 0.29 0.29
C SER A 32 24.34 -0.43 -0.53
N SER A 33 24.47 -1.76 -0.43
CA SER A 33 25.44 -2.51 -1.25
C SER A 33 24.92 -2.79 -2.66
N ARG A 34 23.60 -2.92 -2.81
CA ARG A 34 22.92 -3.08 -4.11
C ARG A 34 21.49 -2.53 -3.99
N PRO A 35 21.26 -1.29 -4.45
CA PRO A 35 19.95 -0.62 -4.35
C PRO A 35 18.98 -1.11 -5.43
N SER A 36 18.67 -2.41 -5.39
CA SER A 36 17.84 -3.11 -6.37
C SER A 36 16.93 -4.11 -5.65
N LEU A 37 15.67 -4.20 -6.11
CA LEU A 37 14.67 -5.16 -5.64
C LEU A 37 13.98 -5.82 -6.82
N THR A 38 13.76 -7.12 -6.73
CA THR A 38 12.79 -7.82 -7.59
C THR A 38 11.48 -7.91 -6.83
N LEU A 39 10.40 -7.37 -7.36
CA LEU A 39 9.08 -7.47 -6.78
C LEU A 39 8.31 -8.63 -7.39
N TYR A 40 7.58 -9.35 -6.55
CA TYR A 40 6.54 -10.28 -6.94
C TYR A 40 5.18 -9.62 -6.74
N THR A 41 4.49 -9.37 -7.84
CA THR A 41 3.21 -8.65 -7.94
C THR A 41 2.18 -9.51 -8.67
N PRO A 42 1.66 -10.57 -8.04
CA PRO A 42 0.72 -11.49 -8.67
C PRO A 42 -0.60 -10.78 -9.00
N GLY A 43 -1.14 -11.04 -10.19
CA GLY A 43 -2.40 -10.45 -10.64
C GLY A 43 -2.34 -8.93 -10.85
N ALA A 44 -1.15 -8.35 -10.97
CA ALA A 44 -1.00 -6.95 -11.34
C ALA A 44 -1.63 -6.69 -12.72
N PRO A 45 -2.30 -5.53 -12.91
CA PRO A 45 -3.10 -5.25 -14.10
C PRO A 45 -2.29 -5.03 -15.38
N ASP A 46 -0.97 -4.87 -15.26
CA ASP A 46 -0.04 -4.77 -16.37
C ASP A 46 0.49 -6.14 -16.83
N GLY A 47 0.00 -7.24 -16.23
CA GLY A 47 0.39 -8.61 -16.57
C GLY A 47 1.78 -9.03 -16.08
N LYS A 48 2.52 -8.14 -15.41
CA LYS A 48 3.89 -8.41 -14.95
C LYS A 48 3.87 -9.00 -13.53
N VAL A 49 4.16 -10.28 -13.42
CA VAL A 49 4.25 -10.99 -12.13
C VAL A 49 5.55 -10.65 -11.41
N PHE A 50 6.67 -10.60 -12.13
CA PHE A 50 7.96 -10.17 -11.60
C PHE A 50 8.38 -8.86 -12.26
N ARG A 51 8.97 -7.96 -11.47
CA ARG A 51 9.50 -6.69 -11.96
C ARG A 51 10.72 -6.27 -11.15
N ASP A 52 11.73 -5.79 -11.83
CA ASP A 52 12.92 -5.25 -11.17
C ASP A 52 12.76 -3.74 -10.95
N VAL A 53 13.21 -3.30 -9.78
CA VAL A 53 13.23 -1.90 -9.36
C VAL A 53 14.66 -1.59 -8.97
N ASP A 54 15.34 -0.85 -9.84
CA ASP A 54 16.70 -0.37 -9.61
C ASP A 54 16.68 1.12 -9.24
N ALA A 55 17.54 1.50 -8.31
CA ALA A 55 17.68 2.90 -7.90
C ALA A 55 19.15 3.30 -7.83
N ALA A 56 19.43 4.60 -7.95
CA ALA A 56 20.80 5.11 -7.85
C ALA A 56 21.39 4.93 -6.44
N SER A 57 20.53 4.86 -5.42
CA SER A 57 20.91 4.68 -4.02
C SER A 57 19.79 4.03 -3.21
N GLY A 58 20.13 3.52 -2.02
CA GLY A 58 19.12 3.01 -1.08
C GLY A 58 18.09 4.06 -0.67
N ARG A 59 18.49 5.34 -0.57
CA ARG A 59 17.58 6.46 -0.26
C ARG A 59 16.54 6.70 -1.34
N THR A 60 16.91 6.49 -2.60
CA THR A 60 16.00 6.69 -3.75
C THR A 60 15.12 5.46 -4.03
N LEU A 61 15.46 4.29 -3.49
CA LEU A 61 14.78 3.04 -3.79
C LEU A 61 13.29 3.05 -3.44
N GLU A 62 12.93 3.57 -2.27
CA GLU A 62 11.52 3.67 -1.85
C GLU A 62 10.71 4.60 -2.76
N SER A 63 11.32 5.71 -3.21
CA SER A 63 10.67 6.62 -4.16
C SER A 63 10.51 5.99 -5.55
N THR A 64 11.51 5.24 -6.04
CA THR A 64 11.41 4.50 -7.31
C THR A 64 10.35 3.43 -7.21
N LEU A 65 10.33 2.68 -6.12
CA LEU A 65 9.32 1.66 -5.83
C LEU A 65 7.90 2.24 -5.84
N ALA A 66 7.70 3.38 -5.18
CA ALA A 66 6.42 4.09 -5.19
C ALA A 66 6.02 4.50 -6.61
N GLN A 67 6.94 5.12 -7.36
CA GLN A 67 6.71 5.49 -8.76
C GLN A 67 6.32 4.29 -9.64
N THR A 68 7.01 3.16 -9.49
CA THR A 68 6.73 1.94 -10.23
C THR A 68 5.34 1.37 -9.92
N LEU A 69 4.96 1.31 -8.64
CA LEU A 69 3.68 0.73 -8.22
C LEU A 69 2.49 1.68 -8.38
N THR A 70 2.72 2.99 -8.58
CA THR A 70 1.67 3.97 -8.89
C THR A 70 1.79 4.53 -10.30
N ALA A 71 2.43 3.78 -11.22
CA ALA A 71 2.72 4.22 -12.58
C ALA A 71 1.49 4.41 -13.46
N THR A 72 0.36 3.76 -13.15
CA THR A 72 -0.89 3.82 -13.93
C THR A 72 -2.12 3.80 -13.01
N PRO A 73 -3.29 4.29 -13.46
CA PRO A 73 -4.55 4.18 -12.71
C PRO A 73 -4.89 2.81 -12.20
N GLN A 74 -4.78 1.85 -13.11
CA GLN A 74 -5.13 0.47 -12.85
C GLN A 74 -4.16 -0.08 -11.80
N MET A 75 -2.86 0.21 -11.93
CA MET A 75 -1.85 -0.21 -10.98
C MET A 75 -2.06 0.43 -9.59
N THR A 76 -2.37 1.72 -9.51
CA THR A 76 -2.65 2.38 -8.22
C THR A 76 -3.89 1.78 -7.54
N ARG A 77 -4.98 1.52 -8.28
CA ARG A 77 -6.18 0.87 -7.71
C ARG A 77 -5.89 -0.55 -7.26
N TRP A 78 -5.12 -1.29 -8.04
CA TRP A 78 -4.66 -2.63 -7.66
C TRP A 78 -3.75 -2.60 -6.42
N LEU A 79 -2.88 -1.59 -6.30
CA LEU A 79 -2.04 -1.42 -5.12
C LEU A 79 -2.88 -1.15 -3.88
N ILE A 80 -3.91 -0.29 -4.00
CA ILE A 80 -4.87 -0.07 -2.91
C ILE A 80 -5.56 -1.37 -2.54
N SER A 81 -6.00 -2.19 -3.50
CA SER A 81 -6.71 -3.44 -3.19
C SER A 81 -5.86 -4.48 -2.44
N GLN A 82 -4.56 -4.23 -2.29
CA GLN A 82 -3.67 -5.01 -1.41
C GLN A 82 -3.73 -4.61 0.06
N LEU A 83 -4.45 -3.55 0.41
CA LEU A 83 -4.71 -3.14 1.79
C LEU A 83 -5.94 -3.86 2.39
N PRO A 84 -6.12 -3.88 3.72
CA PRO A 84 -7.39 -4.29 4.31
C PRO A 84 -8.52 -3.31 3.95
N LEU A 85 -9.77 -3.79 3.97
CA LEU A 85 -10.93 -3.10 3.38
C LEU A 85 -11.15 -1.67 3.91
N LEU A 86 -10.87 -1.44 5.20
CA LEU A 86 -11.02 -0.12 5.82
C LEU A 86 -10.01 0.88 5.23
N GLU A 87 -8.73 0.50 5.18
CA GLU A 87 -7.66 1.29 4.61
C GLU A 87 -7.86 1.51 3.10
N GLN A 88 -8.43 0.53 2.39
CA GLN A 88 -8.86 0.71 1.00
C GLN A 88 -9.87 1.85 0.87
N ALA A 89 -10.92 1.83 1.69
CA ALA A 89 -11.96 2.85 1.68
C ALA A 89 -11.39 4.24 1.99
N VAL A 90 -10.45 4.36 2.94
CA VAL A 90 -9.78 5.63 3.25
C VAL A 90 -8.96 6.13 2.06
N GLN A 91 -8.19 5.25 1.41
CA GLN A 91 -7.39 5.64 0.25
C GLN A 91 -8.28 6.01 -0.96
N LEU A 92 -9.36 5.28 -1.21
CA LEU A 92 -10.30 5.61 -2.28
C LEU A 92 -11.11 6.88 -1.97
N ALA A 93 -11.49 7.12 -0.71
CA ALA A 93 -12.17 8.35 -0.31
C ALA A 93 -11.25 9.57 -0.45
N SER A 94 -9.95 9.41 -0.14
CA SER A 94 -8.95 10.48 -0.33
C SER A 94 -8.65 10.77 -1.82
N MET A 95 -9.03 9.84 -2.71
CA MET A 95 -8.96 10.00 -4.17
C MET A 95 -10.13 10.77 -4.78
N VAL A 96 -11.25 10.93 -4.06
CA VAL A 96 -12.35 11.79 -4.52
C VAL A 96 -12.02 13.23 -4.12
N PRO A 97 -12.02 14.20 -5.05
CA PRO A 97 -11.84 15.59 -4.67
C PRO A 97 -12.96 16.00 -3.73
N ALA A 98 -12.61 16.26 -2.47
CA ALA A 98 -13.46 17.05 -1.59
C ALA A 98 -13.84 18.31 -2.38
N SER A 99 -15.13 18.63 -2.40
CA SER A 99 -15.62 19.83 -3.06
C SER A 99 -15.06 21.04 -2.33
N GLU A 100 -13.84 21.43 -2.67
CA GLU A 100 -13.31 22.74 -2.33
C GLU A 100 -14.29 23.79 -2.89
N LYS A 101 -14.52 24.85 -2.12
CA LYS A 101 -15.15 26.08 -2.62
C LYS A 101 -14.21 26.74 -3.64
N LEU A 102 -14.08 26.12 -4.80
CA LEU A 102 -13.26 26.60 -5.90
C LEU A 102 -14.00 27.70 -6.64
N THR A 103 -13.25 28.69 -7.08
CA THR A 103 -13.74 29.70 -8.01
C THR A 103 -14.09 29.06 -9.36
N PHE A 104 -14.91 29.73 -10.17
CA PHE A 104 -15.39 29.21 -11.45
C PHE A 104 -14.24 28.82 -12.41
N GLU A 105 -13.20 29.65 -12.49
CA GLU A 105 -12.00 29.40 -13.30
C GLU A 105 -11.21 28.17 -12.83
N GLU A 106 -11.10 27.97 -11.51
CA GLU A 106 -10.44 26.79 -10.94
C GLU A 106 -11.27 25.53 -11.16
N LYS A 107 -12.60 25.63 -11.18
CA LYS A 107 -13.49 24.52 -11.58
C LYS A 107 -13.26 24.15 -13.04
N ILE A 108 -13.16 25.12 -13.96
CA ILE A 108 -12.89 24.86 -15.38
C ILE A 108 -11.52 24.19 -15.57
N ARG A 109 -10.48 24.67 -14.88
CA ARG A 109 -9.14 24.05 -14.90
C ARG A 109 -9.13 22.65 -14.26
N LYS A 110 -9.92 22.42 -13.21
CA LYS A 110 -10.01 21.12 -12.52
C LYS A 110 -10.91 20.11 -13.25
N VAL A 111 -11.87 20.56 -14.06
CA VAL A 111 -12.66 19.72 -14.96
C VAL A 111 -11.84 19.28 -16.17
N THR A 112 -10.93 20.14 -16.64
CA THR A 112 -10.02 19.82 -17.75
C THR A 112 -8.82 18.96 -17.33
N GLN A 113 -8.42 18.99 -16.06
CA GLN A 113 -7.49 18.01 -15.49
C GLN A 113 -8.26 16.75 -15.07
N SER A 114 -7.89 15.58 -15.58
CA SER A 114 -8.52 14.32 -15.15
C SER A 114 -8.41 14.19 -13.62
N ALA A 115 -9.55 14.04 -12.92
CA ALA A 115 -9.59 13.78 -11.46
C ALA A 115 -8.65 12.64 -11.03
N PHE A 116 -8.35 11.75 -11.99
CA PHE A 116 -7.38 10.69 -11.85
C PHE A 116 -5.92 11.16 -11.65
N VAL A 117 -5.46 12.23 -12.32
CA VAL A 117 -4.08 12.73 -12.17
C VAL A 117 -3.85 13.19 -10.73
N TRP A 118 -4.79 13.94 -10.17
CA TRP A 118 -4.72 14.41 -8.78
C TRP A 118 -4.80 13.26 -7.77
N ALA A 119 -5.74 12.34 -7.97
CA ALA A 119 -5.89 11.14 -7.13
C ALA A 119 -4.62 10.28 -7.14
N ARG A 120 -4.01 10.10 -8.31
CA ARG A 120 -2.74 9.38 -8.47
C ARG A 120 -1.61 10.08 -7.74
N THR A 121 -1.40 11.38 -7.94
CA THR A 121 -0.33 12.13 -7.28
C THR A 121 -0.47 12.06 -5.76
N ARG A 122 -1.69 12.11 -5.23
CA ARG A 122 -1.94 11.93 -3.78
C ARG A 122 -1.61 10.53 -3.29
N ALA A 123 -2.12 9.49 -3.95
CA ALA A 123 -1.84 8.11 -3.55
C ALA A 123 -0.35 7.77 -3.68
N GLN A 124 0.31 8.30 -4.71
CA GLN A 124 1.75 8.18 -4.88
C GLN A 124 2.52 8.86 -3.75
N ASN A 125 2.13 10.07 -3.34
CA ASN A 125 2.77 10.78 -2.24
C ASN A 125 2.49 10.10 -0.89
N ASP A 126 1.26 9.66 -0.63
CA ASP A 126 0.89 8.94 0.59
C ASP A 126 1.62 7.60 0.69
N PHE A 127 1.68 6.85 -0.41
CA PHE A 127 2.45 5.62 -0.48
C PHE A 127 3.94 5.88 -0.29
N ALA A 128 4.54 6.83 -1.02
CA ALA A 128 5.96 7.14 -0.91
C ALA A 128 6.37 7.60 0.50
N THR A 129 5.48 8.26 1.25
CA THR A 129 5.76 8.74 2.61
C THR A 129 5.57 7.66 3.68
N LYS A 130 4.76 6.64 3.41
CA LYS A 130 4.38 5.61 4.40
C LYS A 130 4.83 4.20 4.02
N ILE A 131 5.52 4.06 2.89
CA ILE A 131 6.04 2.77 2.46
C ILE A 131 7.17 2.32 3.38
N SER A 132 7.14 1.06 3.77
CA SER A 132 8.27 0.39 4.40
C SER A 132 8.37 -1.04 3.88
N SER A 133 9.56 -1.63 4.00
CA SER A 133 9.83 -2.99 3.50
C SER A 133 10.51 -3.85 4.58
N PRO A 134 9.80 -4.17 5.68
CA PRO A 134 10.34 -5.03 6.73
C PRO A 134 10.82 -6.37 6.17
N VAL A 135 11.99 -6.80 6.64
CA VAL A 135 12.53 -8.13 6.32
C VAL A 135 11.68 -9.18 7.01
N VAL A 136 11.24 -10.20 6.26
CA VAL A 136 10.51 -11.32 6.83
C VAL A 136 11.49 -12.18 7.64
N GLY A 137 11.31 -12.18 8.95
CA GLY A 137 12.01 -13.10 9.85
C GLY A 137 11.33 -14.46 9.82
N GLY A 138 12.11 -15.55 9.67
CA GLY A 138 11.58 -16.91 9.74
C GLY A 138 10.90 -17.40 8.45
N ASN A 139 9.78 -18.11 8.58
CA ASN A 139 9.10 -18.79 7.47
C ASN A 139 8.18 -17.82 6.70
N LEU A 140 8.45 -17.63 5.40
CA LEU A 140 7.68 -16.75 4.51
C LEU A 140 6.20 -17.15 4.40
N LEU A 141 5.90 -18.45 4.29
CA LEU A 141 4.53 -18.92 4.13
C LEU A 141 3.70 -18.64 5.38
N GLN A 142 4.32 -18.75 6.55
CA GLN A 142 3.69 -18.38 7.82
C GLN A 142 3.40 -16.87 7.86
N ALA A 143 4.37 -16.02 7.52
CA ALA A 143 4.18 -14.56 7.50
C ALA A 143 3.07 -14.12 6.51
N LEU A 144 2.98 -14.78 5.35
CA LEU A 144 1.89 -14.56 4.38
C LEU A 144 0.53 -15.00 4.94
N TYR A 145 0.48 -16.18 5.58
CA TYR A 145 -0.74 -16.68 6.22
C TYR A 145 -1.22 -15.72 7.33
N GLU A 146 -0.34 -15.29 8.22
CA GLU A 146 -0.65 -14.34 9.29
C GLU A 146 -1.17 -13.01 8.74
N THR A 147 -0.58 -12.53 7.64
CA THR A 147 -1.06 -11.33 6.93
C THR A 147 -2.49 -11.53 6.42
N GLN A 148 -2.77 -12.67 5.80
CA GLN A 148 -4.10 -12.98 5.26
C GLN A 148 -5.16 -13.10 6.37
N ILE A 149 -4.84 -13.76 7.48
CA ILE A 149 -5.73 -13.85 8.65
C ILE A 149 -5.99 -12.47 9.24
N THR A 150 -4.95 -11.65 9.42
CA THR A 150 -5.08 -10.28 9.94
C THR A 150 -5.98 -9.43 9.04
N HIS A 151 -5.83 -9.53 7.72
CA HIS A 151 -6.70 -8.84 6.76
C HIS A 151 -8.15 -9.32 6.84
N ALA A 152 -8.37 -10.63 6.94
CA ALA A 152 -9.71 -11.20 7.09
C ALA A 152 -10.38 -10.72 8.38
N MET A 153 -9.67 -10.71 9.51
CA MET A 153 -10.20 -10.19 10.78
C MET A 153 -10.56 -8.71 10.70
N LYS A 154 -9.67 -7.86 10.16
CA LYS A 154 -9.94 -6.43 9.96
C LYS A 154 -11.14 -6.19 9.04
N THR A 155 -11.31 -7.03 8.02
CA THR A 155 -12.41 -6.94 7.07
C THR A 155 -13.73 -7.39 7.70
N ALA A 156 -13.73 -8.49 8.44
CA ALA A 156 -14.89 -8.95 9.20
C ALA A 156 -15.35 -7.87 10.20
N ASP A 157 -14.43 -7.32 11.00
CA ASP A 157 -14.71 -6.22 11.92
C ASP A 157 -15.36 -5.02 11.23
N MET A 158 -14.93 -4.68 10.01
CA MET A 158 -15.54 -3.58 9.25
C MET A 158 -16.95 -3.91 8.76
N LEU A 159 -17.21 -5.15 8.34
CA LEU A 159 -18.48 -5.56 7.75
C LEU A 159 -19.57 -5.86 8.78
N THR A 160 -19.19 -6.27 10.00
CA THR A 160 -20.14 -6.62 11.07
C THR A 160 -20.58 -5.42 11.89
N VAL A 161 -19.96 -4.25 11.73
CA VAL A 161 -20.29 -3.03 12.48
C VAL A 161 -21.13 -2.11 11.61
N THR A 162 -22.24 -1.60 12.16
CA THR A 162 -23.06 -0.63 11.43
C THR A 162 -22.32 0.69 11.24
N ASN A 163 -22.58 1.42 10.15
CA ASN A 163 -21.93 2.72 9.90
C ASN A 163 -22.09 3.70 11.09
N ALA A 164 -23.23 3.65 11.79
CA ALA A 164 -23.51 4.48 12.96
C ALA A 164 -22.62 4.15 14.18
N GLU A 165 -22.36 2.86 14.43
CA GLU A 165 -21.47 2.43 15.50
C GLU A 165 -19.99 2.69 15.17
N ARG A 166 -19.63 2.60 13.89
CA ARG A 166 -18.26 2.88 13.43
C ARG A 166 -17.86 4.34 13.63
N ASP A 167 -18.76 5.27 13.32
CA ASP A 167 -18.48 6.70 13.41
C ASP A 167 -18.56 7.22 14.86
N SER A 168 -19.20 6.47 15.76
CA SER A 168 -19.26 6.78 17.19
C SER A 168 -17.98 6.39 17.93
N ALA A 169 -17.33 7.36 18.57
CA ALA A 169 -16.18 7.08 19.46
C ALA A 169 -16.58 6.24 20.68
N ALA A 170 -17.77 6.49 21.24
CA ALA A 170 -18.28 5.77 22.41
C ALA A 170 -18.58 4.28 22.10
N ALA A 171 -19.11 3.98 20.91
CA ALA A 171 -19.37 2.61 20.50
C ALA A 171 -18.06 1.82 20.25
N ARG A 172 -17.01 2.48 19.73
CA ARG A 172 -15.68 1.90 19.57
C ARG A 172 -15.03 1.55 20.91
N GLU A 173 -15.13 2.44 21.90
CA GLU A 173 -14.62 2.22 23.27
C GLU A 173 -15.37 1.08 23.97
N GLY A 174 -16.71 1.07 23.88
CA GLY A 174 -17.56 0.04 24.49
C GLY A 174 -17.24 -1.38 24.00
N ARG A 175 -17.01 -1.56 22.70
CA ARG A 175 -16.60 -2.86 22.13
C ARG A 175 -15.21 -3.28 22.61
N ARG A 176 -14.24 -2.36 22.68
CA ARG A 176 -12.89 -2.69 23.15
C ARG A 176 -12.90 -3.28 24.55
N ASN A 177 -13.84 -2.83 25.38
CA ASN A 177 -14.00 -3.29 26.76
C ASN A 177 -14.91 -4.53 26.90
N GLY A 178 -15.83 -4.76 25.96
CA GLY A 178 -16.76 -5.90 26.00
C GLY A 178 -16.28 -7.20 25.34
N VAL A 179 -15.11 -7.18 24.68
CA VAL A 179 -14.50 -8.35 24.02
C VAL A 179 -13.32 -8.91 24.84
N MET A 180 -13.01 -8.35 26.01
CA MET A 180 -12.18 -9.00 27.05
C MET A 180 -13.07 -9.78 28.01
#